data_AF-F1JUD5-F1
#
_entry.id   AF-F1JUD5-F1
#
_cell.length_a   1.000
_cell.length_b   1.000
_cell.length_c   1.000
_cell.angle_alpha   90.00
_cell.angle_beta   90.00
_cell.angle_gamma   90.00
#
_symmetry.space_group_name_H-M   'P 1'
#
loop_
_entity.id
_entity.type
_entity.pdbx_description
1 polymer ?
#
loop_
_entity_poly.entity_id
_entity_poly.type
_entity_poly.pdbx_seq_one_letter_code
_entity_poly.pdbx_strand_id
1 'polypeptide(L)'
;YIWNHGTKPEPLMRSKTRIVADGKEPDIWGFDGSSTNQAPGSNSDCVLRPVFTCPDPLRGGDNVLVLCEVELTDFTPHPTNTRAFCRQAFEKYADQSPMFGIEQEYTFFQKGRPLGWPEVGYPAPQGPYY
;
A
#
# COMPACT_ATOMS: atom_id res chain seq x y z
N TYR A 1 4.88 4.98 -7.53
CA TYR A 1 4.33 3.61 -7.52
C TYR A 1 4.44 3.05 -6.13
N ILE A 2 3.31 2.68 -5.53
CA ILE A 2 3.15 2.17 -4.16
C ILE A 2 2.39 0.84 -4.27
N TRP A 3 2.83 -0.18 -3.56
CA TRP A 3 2.17 -1.50 -3.53
C TRP A 3 2.37 -2.20 -2.18
N ASN A 4 1.58 -3.25 -1.96
CA ASN A 4 1.69 -4.10 -0.78
C ASN A 4 2.67 -5.26 -1.02
N HIS A 5 3.57 -5.45 -0.07
CA HIS A 5 4.53 -6.55 0.04
C HIS A 5 3.86 -7.91 0.29
N GLY A 6 4.60 -9.01 0.15
CA GLY A 6 4.10 -10.38 0.42
C GLY A 6 4.37 -10.92 1.83
N THR A 7 4.77 -10.09 2.79
CA THR A 7 5.09 -10.57 4.15
C THR A 7 3.83 -11.01 4.85
N LYS A 8 3.94 -12.08 5.62
CA LYS A 8 2.92 -12.59 6.52
C LYS A 8 3.39 -12.50 7.98
N PRO A 9 2.48 -12.30 8.94
CA PRO A 9 1.04 -12.15 8.75
C PRO A 9 0.62 -10.78 8.19
N GLU A 10 1.38 -9.73 8.47
CA GLU A 10 1.06 -8.36 8.06
C GLU A 10 1.91 -7.90 6.85
N PRO A 11 1.28 -7.61 5.70
CA PRO A 11 1.93 -6.99 4.57
C PRO A 11 2.47 -5.59 4.91
N LEU A 12 3.67 -5.29 4.44
CA LEU A 12 4.25 -3.94 4.49
C LEU A 12 3.96 -3.17 3.20
N MET A 13 4.02 -1.84 3.27
CA MET A 13 4.00 -0.99 2.07
C MET A 13 5.40 -0.88 1.45
N ARG A 14 5.48 -0.93 0.11
CA ARG A 14 6.69 -0.64 -0.66
C ARG A 14 6.41 0.47 -1.67
N SER A 15 7.43 1.21 -2.05
CA SER A 15 7.30 2.23 -3.08
C SER A 15 8.60 2.44 -3.86
N LYS A 16 8.45 2.98 -5.08
CA LYS A 16 9.55 3.51 -5.89
C LYS A 16 9.06 4.57 -6.86
N THR A 17 9.99 5.37 -7.36
CA THR A 17 9.72 6.58 -8.17
C THR A 17 10.11 6.35 -9.61
N ARG A 18 9.20 6.66 -10.53
CA ARG A 18 9.46 6.74 -11.98
C ARG A 18 9.44 8.21 -12.37
N ILE A 19 10.39 8.64 -13.18
CA ILE A 19 10.33 9.93 -13.85
C ILE A 19 9.68 9.71 -15.22
N VAL A 20 8.70 10.54 -15.55
CA VAL A 20 7.96 10.49 -16.82
C VAL A 20 7.91 11.89 -17.42
N ALA A 21 7.60 11.97 -18.71
CA ALA A 21 7.33 13.25 -19.35
C ALA A 21 6.05 13.87 -18.80
N ASP A 22 5.96 15.20 -18.80
CA ASP A 22 4.78 15.92 -18.34
C ASP A 22 3.52 15.47 -19.10
N GLY A 23 2.42 15.31 -18.36
CA GLY A 23 1.14 14.83 -18.90
C GLY A 23 1.11 13.34 -19.26
N LYS A 24 2.18 12.57 -19.03
CA LYS A 24 2.15 11.11 -19.23
C LYS A 24 1.41 10.43 -18.06
N GLU A 25 0.36 9.71 -18.40
CA GLU A 25 -0.35 8.83 -17.46
C GLU A 25 0.54 7.67 -16.97
N PRO A 26 0.40 7.23 -15.71
CA PRO A 26 1.14 6.08 -15.19
C PRO A 26 0.87 4.80 -15.97
N ASP A 27 1.92 4.19 -16.49
CA ASP A 27 1.90 2.90 -17.21
C ASP A 27 2.16 1.72 -16.27
N ILE A 28 1.98 0.50 -16.75
CA ILE A 28 2.43 -0.69 -16.02
C ILE A 28 3.94 -0.62 -15.77
N TRP A 29 4.38 -1.17 -14.65
CA TRP A 29 5.79 -1.29 -14.33
C TRP A 29 6.08 -2.67 -13.73
N GLY A 30 7.35 -2.98 -13.46
CA GLY A 30 7.74 -4.25 -12.86
C GLY A 30 8.63 -4.03 -11.65
N PHE A 31 8.77 -5.01 -10.77
CA PHE A 31 9.72 -5.01 -9.65
C PHE A 31 10.20 -6.43 -9.37
N ASP A 32 11.35 -6.52 -8.69
CA ASP A 32 11.88 -7.80 -8.18
C ASP A 32 11.12 -8.23 -6.92
N GLY A 33 10.30 -9.27 -7.06
CA GLY A 33 9.50 -9.87 -6.01
C GLY A 33 10.29 -10.71 -5.01
N SER A 34 11.55 -11.06 -5.29
CA SER A 34 12.38 -11.82 -4.35
C SER A 34 12.76 -11.01 -3.12
N SER A 35 12.96 -9.70 -3.32
CA SER A 35 13.18 -8.72 -2.26
C SER A 35 11.91 -8.35 -1.50
N THR A 36 10.75 -8.91 -1.89
CA THR A 36 9.46 -8.55 -1.30
C THR A 36 8.60 -9.71 -0.80
N ASN A 37 9.17 -10.92 -0.63
CA ASN A 37 8.42 -12.14 -0.31
C ASN A 37 7.27 -12.44 -1.29
N GLN A 38 7.41 -12.05 -2.56
CA GLN A 38 6.40 -12.25 -3.59
C GLN A 38 6.84 -13.26 -4.65
N ALA A 39 8.13 -13.51 -4.79
CA ALA A 39 8.61 -14.47 -5.78
C ALA A 39 9.92 -15.14 -5.34
N PRO A 40 10.23 -16.35 -5.82
CA PRO A 40 11.56 -16.94 -5.62
C PRO A 40 12.61 -16.20 -6.46
N GLY A 41 13.88 -16.28 -6.05
CA GLY A 41 14.97 -15.59 -6.77
C GLY A 41 15.21 -16.06 -8.21
N SER A 42 14.78 -17.28 -8.57
CA SER A 42 14.95 -17.82 -9.93
C SER A 42 13.92 -17.32 -10.95
N ASN A 43 12.80 -16.77 -10.50
CA ASN A 43 11.76 -16.18 -11.34
C ASN A 43 11.05 -15.09 -10.53
N SER A 44 11.68 -13.93 -10.42
CA SER A 44 11.31 -12.94 -9.42
C SER A 44 10.47 -11.78 -9.94
N ASP A 45 10.27 -11.68 -11.25
CA ASP A 45 9.54 -10.56 -11.84
C ASP A 45 8.07 -10.53 -11.41
N CYS A 46 7.65 -9.37 -10.92
CA CYS A 46 6.26 -9.06 -10.59
C CYS A 46 5.84 -7.78 -11.31
N VAL A 47 4.56 -7.68 -11.68
CA VAL A 47 3.99 -6.54 -12.40
C VAL A 47 3.24 -5.63 -11.43
N LEU A 48 3.43 -4.32 -11.59
CA LEU A 48 2.65 -3.27 -10.95
C LEU A 48 1.63 -2.73 -11.95
N ARG A 49 0.35 -2.93 -11.67
CA ARG A 49 -0.75 -2.32 -12.41
C ARG A 49 -1.29 -1.11 -11.66
N PRO A 50 -1.16 0.12 -12.20
CA PRO A 50 -1.81 1.31 -11.62
C PRO A 50 -3.32 1.10 -11.46
N VAL A 51 -3.85 1.43 -10.29
CA VAL A 51 -5.30 1.31 -9.99
C VAL A 51 -5.89 2.56 -9.36
N PHE A 52 -5.05 3.45 -8.83
CA PHE A 52 -5.46 4.73 -8.26
C PHE A 52 -4.30 5.72 -8.31
N THR A 53 -4.60 6.99 -8.56
CA THR A 53 -3.65 8.09 -8.59
C THR A 53 -4.17 9.26 -7.77
N CYS A 54 -3.26 9.97 -7.12
CA CYS A 54 -3.55 11.24 -6.46
C CYS A 54 -2.31 12.14 -6.45
N PRO A 55 -2.44 13.47 -6.25
CA PRO A 55 -1.30 14.37 -6.12
C PRO A 55 -0.34 13.93 -4.99
N ASP A 56 0.96 14.07 -5.20
CA ASP A 56 1.99 13.83 -4.18
C ASP A 56 2.15 15.05 -3.27
N PRO A 57 1.64 15.02 -2.02
CA PRO A 57 1.65 16.20 -1.16
C PRO A 57 3.04 16.55 -0.63
N LEU A 58 4.00 15.63 -0.71
CA LEU A 58 5.37 15.86 -0.25
C LEU A 58 6.23 16.52 -1.33
N ARG A 59 6.02 16.12 -2.59
CA ARG A 59 6.76 16.69 -3.74
C ARG A 59 6.10 17.93 -4.32
N GLY A 60 4.77 18.02 -4.28
CA GLY A 60 4.00 19.12 -4.87
C GLY A 60 4.09 19.17 -6.40
N GLY A 61 3.55 20.24 -6.99
CA GLY A 61 3.48 20.43 -8.45
C GLY A 61 2.67 19.33 -9.14
N ASP A 62 3.15 18.89 -10.31
CA ASP A 62 2.49 17.86 -11.12
C ASP A 62 2.90 16.42 -10.74
N ASN A 63 3.56 16.25 -9.58
CA ASN A 63 3.94 14.92 -9.08
C ASN A 63 2.72 14.18 -8.53
N VAL A 64 2.67 12.86 -8.77
CA VAL A 64 1.56 12.01 -8.32
C VAL A 64 2.06 10.78 -7.54
N LEU A 65 1.26 10.35 -6.56
CA LEU A 65 1.31 9.01 -6.01
C LEU A 65 0.48 8.08 -6.89
N VAL A 66 1.00 6.86 -7.08
CA VAL A 66 0.35 5.83 -7.91
C VAL A 66 0.25 4.59 -7.06
N LEU A 67 -0.96 4.23 -6.65
CA LEU A 67 -1.24 2.96 -5.98
C LEU A 67 -1.44 1.87 -7.03
N CYS A 68 -0.79 0.73 -6.82
CA CYS A 68 -0.80 -0.39 -7.75
C CYS A 68 -1.34 -1.66 -7.10
N GLU A 69 -2.01 -2.47 -7.91
CA GLU A 69 -2.17 -3.90 -7.61
C GLU A 69 -1.02 -4.71 -8.23
N VAL A 70 -0.76 -5.89 -7.68
CA VAL A 70 0.35 -6.75 -8.12
C VAL A 70 -0.18 -7.89 -8.97
N GLU A 71 0.46 -8.11 -10.11
CA GLU A 71 0.17 -9.17 -11.06
C GLU A 71 1.41 -10.05 -11.27
N LEU A 72 1.18 -11.27 -11.73
CA LEU A 72 2.20 -12.13 -12.33
C LEU A 72 2.55 -11.60 -13.74
N THR A 73 3.61 -12.13 -14.35
CA THR A 73 4.08 -11.70 -15.69
C THR A 73 3.11 -12.06 -16.82
N ASP A 74 2.15 -12.95 -16.57
CA ASP A 74 1.02 -13.25 -17.46
C ASP A 74 -0.20 -12.33 -17.24
N PHE A 75 -0.04 -11.28 -16.42
CA PHE A 75 -1.06 -10.31 -16.02
C PHE A 75 -2.23 -10.88 -15.19
N THR A 76 -2.10 -12.11 -14.68
CA THR A 76 -3.05 -12.61 -13.68
C THR A 76 -2.76 -12.02 -12.30
N PRO A 77 -3.77 -11.89 -11.41
CA PRO A 77 -3.53 -11.37 -10.07
C PRO A 77 -2.50 -12.20 -9.30
N HIS A 78 -1.51 -11.52 -8.71
CA HIS A 78 -0.55 -12.18 -7.85
C HIS A 78 -1.24 -12.80 -6.62
N PRO A 79 -0.78 -13.93 -6.03
CA PRO A 79 -1.42 -14.53 -4.85
C PRO A 79 -1.56 -13.62 -3.62
N THR A 80 -0.77 -12.54 -3.53
CA THR A 80 -0.86 -11.53 -2.46
C THR A 80 -1.82 -10.38 -2.79
N ASN A 81 -2.39 -10.35 -4.00
CA ASN A 81 -3.28 -9.31 -4.47
C ASN A 81 -4.71 -9.54 -3.94
N THR A 82 -4.97 -8.99 -2.75
CA THR A 82 -6.30 -9.03 -2.13
C THR A 82 -7.30 -8.09 -2.81
N ARG A 83 -6.84 -7.07 -3.56
CA ARG A 83 -7.71 -6.13 -4.27
C ARG A 83 -8.48 -6.82 -5.40
N ALA A 84 -7.87 -7.75 -6.12
CA ALA A 84 -8.52 -8.47 -7.21
C ALA A 84 -9.80 -9.18 -6.75
N PHE A 85 -9.75 -9.85 -5.59
CA PHE A 85 -10.93 -10.48 -4.98
C PHE A 85 -11.96 -9.45 -4.50
N CYS A 86 -11.50 -8.37 -3.85
CA CYS A 86 -12.37 -7.28 -3.40
C CYS A 86 -13.14 -6.65 -4.57
N ARG A 87 -12.47 -6.41 -5.70
CA ARG A 87 -13.08 -5.88 -6.93
C ARG A 87 -14.17 -6.79 -7.47
N GLN A 88 -13.94 -8.10 -7.53
CA GLN A 88 -14.96 -9.06 -7.96
C GLN A 88 -16.20 -9.04 -7.06
N ALA A 89 -16.00 -8.96 -5.75
CA ALA A 89 -17.10 -8.87 -4.79
C ALA A 89 -17.87 -7.55 -4.95
N PHE A 90 -17.17 -6.43 -5.14
CA PHE A 90 -17.78 -5.12 -5.36
C PHE A 90 -18.62 -5.10 -6.65
N GLU A 91 -18.07 -5.58 -7.77
CA GLU A 91 -18.78 -5.64 -9.06
C GLU A 91 -20.04 -6.51 -8.98
N LYS A 92 -19.99 -7.64 -8.26
CA LYS A 92 -21.13 -8.54 -8.07
C LYS A 92 -22.31 -7.88 -7.35
N TYR A 93 -22.05 -6.95 -6.43
CA TYR A 93 -23.06 -6.33 -5.57
C TYR A 93 -23.15 -4.81 -5.80
N ALA A 94 -22.70 -4.32 -6.95
CA ALA A 94 -22.62 -2.90 -7.25
C ALA A 94 -24.00 -2.22 -7.27
N ASP A 95 -25.06 -2.97 -7.61
CA ASP A 95 -26.46 -2.53 -7.61
C ASP A 95 -26.97 -2.14 -6.22
N GLN A 96 -26.34 -2.64 -5.15
CA GLN A 96 -26.70 -2.31 -3.77
C GLN A 96 -26.06 -1.01 -3.26
N SER A 97 -25.17 -0.40 -4.04
CA SER A 97 -24.44 0.83 -3.67
C SER A 97 -23.78 0.75 -2.28
N PRO A 98 -22.93 -0.27 -2.02
CA PRO A 98 -22.32 -0.46 -0.70
C PRO A 98 -21.41 0.70 -0.33
N MET A 99 -21.49 1.14 0.94
CA MET A 99 -20.65 2.19 1.51
C MET A 99 -19.89 1.66 2.73
N PHE A 100 -18.64 2.11 2.90
CA PHE A 100 -17.77 1.69 3.99
C PHE A 100 -17.15 2.91 4.68
N GLY A 101 -17.18 2.92 6.00
CA GLY A 101 -16.38 3.81 6.85
C GLY A 101 -15.35 2.98 7.61
N ILE A 102 -14.11 3.45 7.67
CA ILE A 102 -13.01 2.77 8.36
C ILE A 102 -12.36 3.77 9.33
N GLU A 103 -12.35 3.42 10.61
CA GLU A 103 -11.72 4.21 11.67
C GLU A 103 -10.30 3.69 11.89
N GLN A 104 -9.33 4.31 11.21
CA GLN A 104 -7.91 3.93 11.33
C GLN A 104 -7.27 4.62 12.53
N GLU A 105 -7.15 3.90 13.64
CA GLU A 105 -6.30 4.31 14.77
C GLU A 105 -4.83 4.01 14.52
N TYR A 106 -3.93 4.76 15.15
CA TYR A 106 -2.50 4.49 15.15
C TYR A 106 -1.84 5.11 16.39
N THR A 107 -0.69 4.56 16.78
CA THR A 107 0.10 5.06 17.91
C THR A 107 1.46 5.51 17.39
N PHE A 108 1.86 6.75 17.69
CA PHE A 108 3.21 7.20 17.39
C PHE A 108 4.22 6.54 18.30
N PHE A 109 5.37 6.16 17.74
CA PHE A 109 6.50 5.62 18.48
C PHE A 109 7.75 6.44 18.21
N GLN A 110 8.59 6.57 19.24
CA GLN A 110 9.94 7.12 19.15
C GLN A 110 10.89 6.22 19.93
N LYS A 111 11.97 5.76 19.28
CA LYS A 111 13.00 4.89 19.88
C LYS A 111 12.41 3.64 20.57
N GLY A 112 11.42 3.00 19.94
CA GLY A 112 10.79 1.78 20.46
C GLY A 112 9.81 1.98 21.62
N ARG A 113 9.47 3.23 21.98
CA ARG A 113 8.47 3.55 23.00
C ARG A 113 7.35 4.44 22.41
N PRO A 114 6.11 4.38 22.93
CA PRO A 114 5.07 5.30 22.49
C PRO A 114 5.50 6.75 22.72
N LEU A 115 5.26 7.61 21.73
CA LEU A 115 5.58 9.03 21.82
C LEU A 115 4.77 9.67 22.96
N GLY A 116 5.44 10.46 23.81
CA GLY A 116 4.83 11.09 24.98
C GLY A 116 4.90 10.27 26.28
N TRP A 117 5.34 9.00 26.22
CA TRP A 117 5.64 8.24 27.43
C TRP A 117 6.96 8.69 28.08
N PRO A 118 7.12 8.53 29.39
CA PRO A 118 8.41 8.72 30.04
C PRO A 118 9.44 7.71 29.49
N GLU A 119 10.72 8.07 29.55
CA GLU A 119 11.82 7.20 29.12
C GLU A 119 11.80 5.85 29.85
N VAL A 120 11.45 5.87 31.14
CA VAL A 120 11.24 4.67 31.97
C VAL A 120 9.88 4.76 32.65
N GLY A 121 9.12 3.65 32.65
CA GLY A 121 7.80 3.57 33.29
C GLY A 121 6.61 3.78 32.35
N TYR A 122 5.50 4.23 32.91
CA TYR A 122 4.20 4.42 32.25
C TYR A 122 3.68 5.84 32.48
N PRO A 123 2.83 6.39 31.59
CA PRO A 123 2.12 7.64 31.84
C PRO A 123 1.05 7.45 32.93
N ALA A 124 0.36 8.53 33.29
CA ALA A 124 -0.85 8.45 34.08
C ALA A 124 -1.93 7.59 33.36
N PRO A 125 -2.92 7.04 34.09
CA PRO A 125 -4.01 6.30 33.47
C PRO A 125 -4.72 7.08 32.35
N GLN A 126 -5.34 6.34 31.42
CA GLN A 126 -6.14 6.94 30.35
C GLN A 126 -7.27 7.81 30.90
N GLY A 127 -7.62 8.85 30.14
CA GLY A 127 -8.61 9.86 30.52
C GLY A 127 -8.34 11.20 29.81
N PRO A 128 -7.19 11.84 30.04
CA PRO A 128 -6.89 13.16 29.47
C PRO A 128 -6.34 13.13 28.03
N TYR A 129 -6.29 11.96 27.38
CA TYR A 129 -5.62 11.77 26.08
C TYR A 129 -6.57 11.54 24.89
N TYR A 130 -7.86 11.32 25.17
CA TYR A 130 -8.89 11.23 24.13
C TYR A 130 -9.27 12.64 23.67
#